data_AF-A0A131YDK3-F1
#
_entry.id   AF-A0A131YDK3-F1
#
_cell.length_a   1.000
_cell.length_b   1.000
_cell.length_c   1.000
_cell.angle_alpha   90.00
_cell.angle_beta   90.00
_cell.angle_gamma   90.00
#
_symmetry.space_group_name_H-M   'P 1'
#
loop_
_entity.id
_entity.type
_entity.pdbx_description
1 polymer ?
#
loop_
_entity_poly.entity_id
_entity_poly.type
_entity_poly.pdbx_seq_one_letter_code
_entity_poly.pdbx_strand_id
1 'polypeptide(L)'
;MTPCDTEGDFLFLGLANVVRMPEYQREDNELLSVIRYVQGDDVVVPRLLSRGLASSTLRNNVLYKRNFENRQKSFLLVVPTALRAVVLQTPLLVP
;
A
#
# COMPACT_ATOMS: atom_id res chain seq x y z
N MET A 1 -10.82 5.16 -23.30
CA MET A 1 -9.82 5.69 -22.35
C MET A 1 -10.53 5.83 -21.02
N THR A 2 -10.48 4.79 -20.19
CA THR A 2 -11.18 4.74 -18.90
C THR A 2 -10.51 5.70 -17.92
N PRO A 3 -11.28 6.42 -17.07
CA PRO A 3 -10.70 7.26 -16.04
C PRO A 3 -9.83 6.38 -15.13
N CYS A 4 -8.60 6.81 -14.91
CA CYS A 4 -7.60 6.09 -14.15
C CYS A 4 -8.16 5.79 -12.75
N ASP A 5 -8.27 4.50 -12.37
CA ASP A 5 -8.52 3.97 -11.01
C ASP A 5 -7.35 4.30 -10.07
N THR A 6 -6.99 5.58 -10.03
CA THR A 6 -5.86 6.11 -9.26
C THR A 6 -6.41 7.18 -8.32
N GLU A 7 -7.38 8.00 -8.75
CA GLU A 7 -8.00 9.04 -7.91
C GLU A 7 -8.78 8.48 -6.69
N GLY A 8 -9.47 7.36 -6.84
CA GLY A 8 -10.39 6.82 -5.82
C GLY A 8 -9.74 6.07 -4.65
N ASP A 9 -8.44 5.76 -4.72
CA ASP A 9 -7.74 4.99 -3.67
C ASP A 9 -7.07 5.86 -2.62
N PHE A 10 -7.08 7.18 -2.82
CA PHE A 10 -6.36 8.16 -2.00
C PHE A 10 -7.25 8.99 -1.07
N LEU A 11 -8.58 8.91 -1.22
CA LEU A 11 -9.53 9.60 -0.34
C LEU A 11 -9.45 9.15 1.13
N PHE A 12 -8.87 7.97 1.42
CA PHE A 12 -8.89 7.36 2.74
C PHE A 12 -7.92 8.00 3.76
N LEU A 13 -6.86 8.70 3.33
CA LEU A 13 -5.81 9.19 4.24
C LEU A 13 -5.65 10.71 4.30
N GLY A 14 -6.45 11.45 3.53
CA GLY A 14 -6.25 12.87 3.29
C GLY A 14 -5.11 13.12 2.30
N LEU A 15 -5.33 14.01 1.34
CA LEU A 15 -4.42 14.30 0.21
C LEU A 15 -2.96 14.57 0.63
N ALA A 16 -2.75 15.21 1.80
CA ALA A 16 -1.41 15.52 2.31
C ALA A 16 -0.64 14.28 2.82
N ASN A 17 -1.34 13.28 3.34
CA ASN A 17 -0.74 12.05 3.87
C ASN A 17 -0.41 11.06 2.74
N VAL A 18 -1.19 11.13 1.66
CA VAL A 18 -1.01 10.32 0.44
C VAL A 18 0.28 10.66 -0.29
N VAL A 19 0.60 11.96 -0.44
CA VAL A 19 1.85 12.40 -1.08
C VAL A 19 3.07 11.86 -0.34
N ARG A 20 2.96 11.66 0.98
CA ARG A 20 4.03 11.16 1.84
C ARG A 20 4.02 9.65 2.07
N MET A 21 3.07 8.92 1.47
CA MET A 21 2.95 7.49 1.67
C MET A 21 4.19 6.69 1.21
N PRO A 22 4.82 7.00 0.05
CA PRO A 22 6.08 6.35 -0.34
C PRO A 22 7.19 6.51 0.71
N GLU A 23 7.23 7.64 1.40
CA GLU A 23 8.21 7.95 2.44
C GLU A 23 7.89 7.14 3.69
N TYR A 24 6.64 7.17 4.18
CA TYR A 24 6.23 6.42 5.36
C TYR A 24 6.42 4.91 5.20
N GLN A 25 6.20 4.37 4.00
CA GLN A 25 6.44 2.94 3.74
C GLN A 25 7.92 2.58 3.67
N ARG A 26 8.80 3.50 3.25
CA ARG A 26 10.25 3.27 3.24
C ARG A 26 10.87 3.43 4.62
N GLU A 27 10.29 4.26 5.48
CA GLU A 27 10.68 4.39 6.89
C GLU A 27 10.29 3.16 7.72
N ASP A 28 9.30 2.38 7.28
CA ASP A 28 8.96 1.09 7.88
C ASP A 28 9.92 -0.01 7.38
N ASN A 29 10.81 -0.48 8.25
CA ASN A 29 11.83 -1.48 7.92
C ASN A 29 11.26 -2.77 7.31
N GLU A 30 10.09 -3.22 7.78
CA GLU A 30 9.50 -4.44 7.27
C GLU A 30 8.96 -4.22 5.86
N LEU A 31 8.30 -3.09 5.61
CA LEU A 31 7.81 -2.74 4.27
C LEU A 31 8.94 -2.39 3.32
N LEU A 32 10.01 -1.75 3.79
CA LEU A 32 11.20 -1.45 2.98
C LEU A 32 11.80 -2.72 2.38
N SER A 33 11.88 -3.81 3.16
CA SER A 33 12.37 -5.10 2.66
C SER A 33 11.49 -5.66 1.53
N VAL A 34 10.17 -5.46 1.61
CA VAL A 34 9.22 -5.84 0.57
C VAL A 34 9.36 -4.98 -0.66
N ILE A 35 9.50 -3.66 -0.48
CA ILE A 35 9.68 -2.71 -1.57
C ILE A 35 10.93 -3.07 -2.38
N ARG A 36 12.07 -3.25 -1.71
CA ARG A 36 13.34 -3.63 -2.38
C ARG A 36 13.22 -4.95 -3.13
N TYR A 37 12.58 -5.95 -2.54
CA TYR A 37 12.34 -7.22 -3.20
C TYR A 37 11.44 -7.08 -4.45
N VAL A 38 10.34 -6.32 -4.35
CA VAL A 38 9.42 -6.08 -5.48
C VAL A 38 10.07 -5.26 -6.59
N GLN A 39 11.00 -4.35 -6.27
CA GLN A 39 11.79 -3.59 -7.26
C GLN A 39 12.87 -4.44 -7.93
N GLY A 40 13.24 -5.59 -7.35
CA GLY A 40 14.37 -6.40 -7.79
C GLY A 40 15.73 -5.94 -7.25
N ASP A 41 15.74 -5.00 -6.31
CA ASP A 41 16.95 -4.48 -5.64
C ASP A 41 17.48 -5.44 -4.58
N ASP A 42 16.68 -6.45 -4.21
CA ASP A 42 17.04 -7.50 -3.26
C ASP A 42 16.47 -8.84 -3.71
N VAL A 43 17.24 -9.91 -3.47
CA VAL A 43 16.86 -11.30 -3.78
C VAL A 43 16.38 -12.04 -2.52
N VAL A 44 16.54 -11.44 -1.34
CA VAL A 44 16.09 -12.01 -0.08
C VAL A 44 14.57 -11.86 0.04
N VAL A 45 13.87 -12.99 0.08
CA VAL A 45 12.41 -13.03 0.25
C VAL A 45 12.02 -12.57 1.66
N PRO A 46 11.28 -11.46 1.82
CA PRO A 46 10.93 -10.93 3.14
C PRO A 46 9.84 -11.76 3.83
N ARG A 47 10.03 -12.01 5.13
CA ARG A 47 9.15 -12.89 5.93
C ARG A 47 7.74 -12.31 6.15
N LEU A 48 7.63 -10.99 6.25
CA LEU A 48 6.38 -10.32 6.62
C LEU A 48 5.27 -10.56 5.60
N LEU A 49 5.61 -10.78 4.33
CA LEU A 49 4.64 -10.98 3.26
C LEU A 49 4.90 -12.24 2.44
N SER A 50 5.63 -13.24 2.92
CA SER A 50 5.96 -14.45 2.13
C SER A 50 4.74 -15.09 1.44
N ARG A 51 3.58 -15.09 2.11
CA ARG A 51 2.31 -15.62 1.57
C ARG A 51 1.57 -14.65 0.63
N GLY A 52 1.87 -13.36 0.69
CA GLY A 52 1.25 -12.29 -0.10
C GLY A 52 2.17 -11.62 -1.12
N LEU A 53 3.43 -12.03 -1.22
CA LEU A 53 4.45 -11.39 -2.07
C LEU A 53 4.08 -11.44 -3.55
N ALA A 54 3.52 -12.56 -4.02
CA ALA A 54 3.06 -12.69 -5.40
C ALA A 54 1.91 -11.73 -5.74
N SER A 55 1.25 -11.16 -4.73
CA SER A 55 0.21 -10.14 -4.90
C SER A 55 0.67 -8.75 -4.51
N SER A 56 1.90 -8.56 -4.05
CA SER A 56 2.48 -7.24 -3.80
C SER A 56 2.88 -6.56 -5.10
N THR A 57 2.61 -5.27 -5.22
CA THR A 57 2.97 -4.46 -6.38
C THR A 57 3.25 -3.02 -5.98
N LEU A 58 4.06 -2.32 -6.77
CA LEU A 58 4.32 -0.90 -6.60
C LEU A 58 3.55 -0.10 -7.65
N ARG A 59 2.80 0.91 -7.20
CA ARG A 59 2.18 1.92 -8.06
C ARG A 59 2.61 3.28 -7.55
N ASN A 60 3.23 4.10 -8.42
CA ASN A 60 3.77 5.42 -8.04
C ASN A 60 4.65 5.37 -6.78
N ASN A 61 5.52 4.35 -6.68
CA ASN A 61 6.38 4.10 -5.51
C ASN A 61 5.65 3.80 -4.18
N VAL A 62 4.34 3.56 -4.22
CA VAL A 62 3.55 3.11 -3.08
C VAL A 62 3.31 1.61 -3.21
N LEU A 63 3.52 0.88 -2.12
CA LEU A 63 3.28 -0.54 -2.00
C LEU A 63 1.78 -0.82 -1.80
N TYR A 64 1.27 -1.67 -2.68
CA TYR A 64 -0.09 -2.20 -2.64
C TYR A 64 -0.07 -3.72 -2.62
N LYS A 65 -1.16 -4.31 -2.13
CA LYS A 65 -1.49 -5.71 -2.28
C LYS A 65 -2.67 -5.84 -3.23
N ARG A 66 -2.57 -6.68 -4.26
CA ARG A 66 -3.68 -6.99 -5.16
C ARG A 66 -4.80 -7.64 -4.36
N ASN A 67 -6.01 -7.14 -4.59
CA ASN A 67 -7.22 -7.71 -4.06
C ASN A 67 -7.77 -8.73 -5.06
N PHE A 68 -7.91 -10.00 -4.66
CA PHE A 68 -8.51 -11.05 -5.48
C PHE A 68 -9.98 -11.30 -5.14
N GLU A 69 -10.52 -10.65 -4.10
CA GLU A 69 -11.95 -10.72 -3.82
C GLU A 69 -12.72 -9.93 -4.89
N ASN A 70 -13.95 -10.37 -5.21
CA ASN A 70 -14.89 -9.69 -6.11
C ASN A 70 -15.46 -8.37 -5.50
N ARG A 71 -14.60 -7.54 -4.91
CA ARG A 71 -14.93 -6.21 -4.40
C ARG A 71 -14.50 -5.16 -5.41
N GLN A 72 -15.16 -3.99 -5.36
CA GLN A 72 -14.98 -2.88 -6.30
C GLN A 72 -13.53 -2.34 -6.44
N LYS A 73 -12.62 -2.68 -5.52
CA LYS A 73 -11.21 -2.21 -5.55
C LYS A 73 -10.25 -3.35 -5.82
N SER A 74 -9.46 -3.23 -6.89
CA SER A 74 -8.46 -4.22 -7.32
C SER A 74 -7.17 -4.21 -6.50
N PHE A 75 -6.95 -3.19 -5.67
CA PHE A 75 -5.73 -3.01 -4.87
C PHE A 75 -6.06 -2.54 -3.46
N LEU A 76 -5.33 -3.07 -2.48
CA LEU A 76 -5.38 -2.68 -1.08
C LEU A 76 -4.08 -1.95 -0.74
N LEU A 77 -4.19 -0.80 -0.10
CA LEU A 77 -3.05 -0.03 0.37
C LEU A 77 -2.37 -0.75 1.53
N VAL A 78 -1.05 -0.91 1.47
CA VAL A 78 -0.28 -1.45 2.59
C VAL A 78 0.06 -0.30 3.54
N VAL A 79 -0.50 -0.33 4.74
CA VAL A 79 -0.34 0.76 5.72
C VAL A 79 0.91 0.51 6.57
N PRO A 80 1.85 1.48 6.65
CA PRO A 80 3.02 1.38 7.52
C PRO A 80 2.61 1.40 8.99
N THR A 81 3.45 0.80 9.85
CA THR A 81 3.14 0.58 11.26
C THR A 81 2.80 1.89 11.99
N ALA A 82 3.53 2.97 11.68
CA ALA A 82 3.31 4.30 12.26
C ALA A 82 1.90 4.87 11.98
N LEU A 83 1.27 4.49 10.87
CA LEU A 83 -0.05 4.99 10.46
C LEU A 83 -1.20 4.05 10.84
N ARG A 84 -0.93 2.86 11.40
CA ARG A 84 -1.98 1.89 11.78
C ARG A 84 -2.97 2.48 12.78
N ALA A 85 -2.48 3.17 13.81
CA ALA A 85 -3.34 3.79 14.82
C ALA A 85 -4.27 4.83 14.20
N VAL A 86 -3.72 5.69 13.33
CA VAL A 86 -4.50 6.72 12.61
C VAL A 86 -5.58 6.06 11.75
N VAL A 87 -5.22 5.04 10.97
CA VAL A 87 -6.16 4.31 10.11
C VAL A 87 -7.29 3.64 10.89
N LEU A 88 -6.97 3.00 12.01
CA LEU A 88 -7.96 2.28 12.82
C LEU A 88 -8.86 3.20 13.64
N GLN A 89 -8.38 4.41 13.97
CA GLN A 89 -9.13 5.40 14.75
C GLN A 89 -9.88 6.42 13.87
N THR A 90 -9.55 6.49 12.58
CA THR A 90 -10.27 7.34 11.64
C THR A 90 -11.61 6.67 11.32
N PRO A 91 -12.76 7.28 11.67
CA PRO A 91 -14.04 6.75 11.24
C PRO A 91 -14.06 6.74 9.70
N LEU A 92 -14.34 5.58 9.12
CA LEU A 92 -14.63 5.46 7.70
C LEU A 92 -15.83 6.38 7.42
N LEU A 93 -15.58 7.55 6.82
CA LEU A 93 -16.63 8.34 6.21
C LEU A 93 -17.15 7.52 5.03
N VAL A 94 -18.21 6.78 5.29
CA VAL A 94 -18.98 6.06 4.28
C VAL A 94 -19.82 7.12 3.56
N PRO A 95 -19.60 7.40 2.26
CA PRO A 95 -20.55 8.17 1.47
C PRO A 95 -21.86 7.41 1.26
#